data_AF-A0A517S9I0-F1
#
_entry.id   AF-A0A517S9I0-F1
#
_cell.length_a   1.000
_cell.length_b   1.000
_cell.length_c   1.000
_cell.angle_alpha   90.00
_cell.angle_beta   90.00
_cell.angle_gamma   90.00
#
_symmetry.space_group_name_H-M   'P 1'
#
loop_
_entity.id
_entity.type
_entity.pdbx_description
1 polymer ?
#
loop_
_entity_poly.entity_id
_entity_poly.type
_entity_poly.pdbx_seq_one_letter_code
_entity_poly.pdbx_strand_id
1 'polypeptide(L)'
;METIIRNVRDLPEVDRSAAEQLVGHELTPDQQLVIVVQYSRGQALAPKSTGSTPKLPDWCNVFSGLNDQEVADLEEVILSRADLSRATE
;
A
#
# COMPACT_ATOMS: atom_id res chain seq x y z
N MET A 1 17.21 6.44 -9.38
CA MET A 1 16.53 6.08 -10.63
C MET A 1 17.24 4.86 -11.13
N GLU A 2 16.58 3.71 -11.11
CA GLU A 2 17.16 2.46 -11.59
C GLU A 2 16.46 2.12 -12.92
N THR A 3 17.28 1.89 -13.94
CA THR A 3 16.80 1.54 -15.28
C THR A 3 17.33 0.17 -15.61
N ILE A 4 16.44 -0.81 -15.74
CA ILE A 4 16.77 -2.17 -16.15
C ILE A 4 16.38 -2.31 -17.61
N ILE A 5 17.38 -2.51 -18.47
CA ILE A 5 17.21 -2.73 -19.90
C ILE A 5 17.48 -4.21 -20.16
N ARG A 6 16.48 -4.95 -20.63
CA ARG A 6 16.64 -6.35 -21.05
C ARG A 6 16.05 -6.56 -22.44
N ASN A 7 16.71 -7.40 -23.23
CA ASN A 7 16.16 -7.85 -24.50
C ASN A 7 15.09 -8.92 -24.22
N VAL A 8 13.98 -8.90 -24.96
CA VAL A 8 12.91 -9.89 -24.80
C VAL A 8 13.39 -11.31 -25.12
N ARG A 9 14.37 -11.48 -26.02
CA ARG A 9 15.00 -12.79 -26.29
C ARG A 9 15.74 -13.39 -25.10
N ASP A 10 16.27 -12.55 -24.23
CA ASP A 10 17.09 -12.97 -23.10
C ASP A 10 16.27 -13.07 -21.79
N LEU A 11 14.94 -12.86 -21.88
CA LEU A 11 14.04 -13.02 -20.75
C LEU A 11 13.66 -14.50 -20.58
N PRO A 12 13.71 -15.04 -19.35
CA PRO A 12 13.12 -16.35 -19.09
C PRO A 12 11.60 -16.28 -19.33
N GLU A 13 11.01 -17.42 -19.71
CA GLU A 13 9.60 -17.52 -20.12
C GLU A 13 8.62 -16.97 -19.06
N VAL A 14 8.94 -17.14 -17.77
CA VAL A 14 8.19 -16.60 -16.64
C VAL A 14 8.21 -15.07 -16.64
N ASP A 15 9.38 -14.46 -16.79
CA ASP A 15 9.53 -12.99 -16.79
C ASP A 15 8.90 -12.38 -18.04
N ARG A 16 9.01 -13.07 -19.19
CA ARG A 16 8.36 -12.66 -20.45
C ARG A 16 6.84 -12.68 -20.30
N SER A 17 6.27 -13.76 -19.77
CA SER A 17 4.82 -13.87 -19.57
C SER A 17 4.30 -12.80 -18.61
N ALA A 18 5.05 -12.50 -17.53
CA ALA A 18 4.71 -11.43 -16.61
C ALA A 18 4.76 -10.05 -17.30
N ALA A 19 5.77 -9.80 -18.13
CA ALA A 19 5.87 -8.56 -18.91
C ALA A 19 4.74 -8.43 -19.93
N GLU A 20 4.34 -9.51 -20.60
CA GLU A 20 3.21 -9.54 -21.54
C GLU A 20 1.88 -9.24 -20.83
N GLN A 21 1.68 -9.76 -19.62
CA GLN A 21 0.50 -9.44 -18.79
C GLN A 21 0.50 -7.97 -18.35
N LEU A 22 1.66 -7.40 -18.00
CA LEU A 22 1.79 -6.00 -17.61
C LEU A 22 1.56 -5.03 -18.77
N VAL A 23 2.00 -5.40 -19.97
CA VAL A 23 1.87 -4.59 -21.18
C VAL A 23 0.49 -4.79 -21.84
N GLY A 24 -0.14 -5.96 -21.64
CA GLY A 24 -1.45 -6.32 -22.18
C GLY A 24 -1.41 -6.90 -23.60
N HIS A 25 -0.23 -7.24 -24.11
CA HIS A 25 -0.05 -7.92 -25.40
C HIS A 25 1.23 -8.77 -25.40
N GLU A 26 1.31 -9.71 -26.34
CA GLU A 26 2.51 -10.54 -26.52
C GLU A 26 3.72 -9.70 -26.94
N LEU A 27 4.89 -10.01 -26.39
CA LEU A 27 6.14 -9.33 -26.70
C LEU A 27 6.85 -10.11 -27.79
N THR A 28 7.24 -9.41 -28.87
CA THR A 28 8.02 -10.02 -29.95
C THR A 28 9.49 -10.15 -29.53
N PRO A 29 10.21 -11.17 -30.01
CA PRO A 29 11.60 -11.39 -29.61
C PRO A 29 12.57 -10.29 -30.07
N ASP A 30 12.18 -9.42 -31.00
CA ASP A 30 13.00 -8.28 -31.44
C ASP A 30 12.74 -6.99 -30.63
N GLN A 31 11.89 -7.05 -29.59
CA GLN A 31 11.60 -5.92 -28.72
C GLN A 31 12.57 -5.84 -27.54
N GLN A 32 12.70 -4.63 -27.00
CA GLN A 32 13.48 -4.33 -25.80
C GLN A 32 12.54 -3.93 -24.67
N LEU A 33 12.68 -4.58 -23.52
CA LEU A 33 11.95 -4.25 -22.30
C LEU A 33 12.77 -3.26 -21.47
N VAL A 34 12.21 -2.07 -21.25
CA VAL A 34 12.83 -1.01 -20.44
C VAL A 34 11.96 -0.78 -19.21
N ILE A 35 12.44 -1.24 -18.05
CA ILE A 35 11.75 -1.06 -16.77
C ILE A 35 12.42 0.11 -16.06
N VAL A 36 11.66 1.19 -15.86
CA VAL A 36 12.10 2.38 -15.11
C VAL A 36 11.46 2.36 -13.74
N VAL A 37 12.24 2.09 -12.70
CA VAL A 37 11.78 2.17 -11.32
C VAL A 37 11.92 3.60 -10.85
N GLN A 38 10.80 4.29 -10.76
CA GLN A 38 10.71 5.60 -10.14
C GLN A 38 10.33 5.45 -8.68
N TYR A 39 11.15 6.01 -7.79
CA TYR A 39 10.73 6.22 -6.41
C TYR A 39 9.67 7.31 -6.42
N SER A 40 8.42 6.93 -6.24
CA SER A 40 7.35 7.87 -5.93
C SER A 40 7.83 8.75 -4.77
N ARG A 41 7.74 10.07 -4.95
CA ARG A 41 8.15 11.08 -3.96
C ARG A 41 7.32 10.88 -2.68
N GLY A 42 7.77 9.99 -1.80
CA GLY A 42 6.99 9.47 -0.68
C GLY A 42 7.48 8.12 -0.14
N GLN A 43 8.17 7.31 -0.95
CA GLN A 43 8.77 6.06 -0.46
C GLN A 43 10.24 6.30 -0.11
N ALA A 44 10.46 7.00 1.00
CA ALA A 44 11.70 6.84 1.73
C ALA A 44 11.77 5.38 2.19
N LEU A 45 12.78 4.65 1.73
CA LEU A 45 13.24 3.43 2.38
C LEU A 45 13.69 3.81 3.79
N ALA A 46 12.73 3.94 4.71
CA ALA A 46 13.04 4.15 6.10
C ALA A 46 13.61 2.83 6.64
N PRO A 47 14.84 2.82 7.21
CA PRO A 47 15.22 1.72 8.08
C PRO A 47 14.14 1.62 9.16
N LYS A 48 13.79 0.39 9.59
CA LYS A 48 12.87 0.14 10.71
C LYS A 48 13.29 0.97 11.92
N SER A 49 12.77 2.18 12.01
CA SER A 49 12.94 3.09 13.13
C SER A 49 11.63 3.02 13.89
N THR A 50 11.68 2.31 15.00
CA THR A 50 10.77 2.55 16.12
C THR A 50 10.84 4.04 16.46
N GLY A 51 9.78 4.79 16.12
CA GLY A 51 9.60 6.14 16.63
C GLY A 51 9.70 7.27 15.60
N SER A 52 8.80 7.28 14.61
CA SER A 52 8.15 8.52 14.19
C SER A 52 6.87 8.14 13.45
N THR A 53 5.75 8.12 14.17
CA THR A 53 4.45 8.05 13.52
C THR A 53 4.32 9.29 12.63
N PRO A 54 4.00 9.15 11.34
CA PRO A 54 3.71 10.31 10.52
C PRO A 54 2.62 11.11 11.23
N LYS A 55 2.85 12.42 11.40
CA LYS A 55 1.89 13.31 12.06
C LYS A 55 0.56 13.15 11.32
N LEU A 56 -0.38 12.45 11.97
CA LEU A 56 -1.68 12.21 11.37
C LEU A 56 -2.36 13.56 11.16
N PRO A 57 -3.03 13.77 10.01
CA PRO A 57 -3.82 14.95 9.80
C PRO A 57 -4.84 15.15 10.93
N ASP A 58 -5.23 16.40 11.20
CA ASP A 58 -6.11 16.72 12.32
C ASP A 58 -7.49 16.05 12.22
N TRP A 59 -7.94 15.71 11.01
CA TRP A 59 -9.18 14.95 10.79
C TRP A 59 -9.12 13.51 11.33
N CYS A 60 -7.94 12.97 11.64
CA CYS A 60 -7.80 11.66 12.28
C CYS A 60 -8.07 11.69 13.78
N ASN A 61 -8.14 12.88 14.40
CA ASN A 61 -8.53 13.00 15.80
C ASN A 61 -10.07 12.95 15.92
N VAL A 62 -10.63 11.74 15.93
CA VAL A 62 -12.08 11.50 15.98
C VAL A 62 -12.74 11.99 17.27
N PHE A 63 -11.97 12.21 18.33
CA PHE A 63 -12.45 12.75 19.61
C PHE A 63 -12.27 14.27 19.73
N SER A 64 -11.76 14.92 18.67
CA SER A 64 -11.57 16.37 18.68
C SER A 64 -12.92 17.09 18.85
N GLY A 65 -13.03 17.91 19.90
CA GLY A 65 -14.24 18.67 20.21
C GLY A 65 -15.22 17.98 21.16
N LEU A 66 -14.92 16.75 21.60
CA LEU A 66 -15.67 16.06 22.64
C LEU A 66 -15.02 16.29 24.01
N ASN A 67 -15.85 16.36 25.05
CA ASN A 67 -15.39 16.32 26.43
C ASN A 67 -15.27 14.86 26.93
N ASP A 68 -14.57 14.65 28.04
CA ASP A 68 -14.29 13.29 28.57
C ASP A 68 -15.57 12.49 28.86
N GLN A 69 -16.68 13.15 29.22
CA GLN A 69 -17.96 12.48 29.44
C GLN A 69 -18.57 11.99 28.13
N GLU A 70 -18.53 12.80 27.07
CA GLU A 70 -19.01 12.42 25.74
C GLU A 70 -18.16 11.31 25.13
N VAL A 71 -16.86 11.26 25.43
CA VAL A 71 -15.97 10.16 25.05
C VAL A 71 -16.36 8.88 25.78
N ALA A 72 -16.60 8.93 27.08
CA ALA A 72 -17.01 7.76 27.88
C ALA A 72 -18.36 7.18 27.41
N ASP A 73 -19.34 8.04 27.12
CA ASP A 73 -20.66 7.62 26.62
C ASP A 73 -20.52 6.94 25.24
N LEU A 74 -19.63 7.44 24.38
CA LEU A 74 -19.34 6.84 23.07
C LEU A 74 -18.66 5.47 23.21
N GLU A 75 -17.69 5.35 24.11
CA GLU A 75 -17.00 4.08 24.40
C GLU A 75 -17.97 3.04 24.95
N GLU A 76 -18.87 3.42 25.84
CA GLU A 76 -19.90 2.51 26.39
C GLU A 76 -20.82 1.96 25.28
N VAL A 77 -21.26 2.80 24.35
CA VAL A 77 -22.08 2.38 23.19
C VAL A 77 -21.30 1.48 22.23
N ILE A 78 -20.00 1.76 22.00
CA ILE A 78 -19.16 0.94 21.13
C ILE A 78 -18.92 -0.43 21.77
N LEU A 79 -18.58 -0.48 23.05
CA LEU A 79 -18.30 -1.71 23.78
C LEU A 79 -19.56 -2.58 23.89
N SER A 80 -20.70 -1.98 24.22
CA SER A 80 -21.99 -2.70 24.28
C SER A 80 -22.45 -3.26 22.94
N ARG A 81 -22.11 -2.59 21.82
CA ARG A 81 -22.38 -3.11 20.45
C ARG A 81 -21.34 -4.11 19.98
N ALA A 82 -20.09 -4.00 20.41
CA ALA A 82 -19.01 -4.93 20.07
C ALA A 82 -19.18 -6.30 20.75
N ASP A 83 -19.85 -6.35 21.91
CA ASP A 83 -20.21 -7.60 22.60
C ASP A 83 -21.33 -8.40 21.91
N LEU A 84 -22.02 -7.83 20.90
CA LEU A 84 -22.93 -8.58 20.05
C LEU A 84 -22.13 -9.31 18.97
N SER A 85 -21.63 -10.49 19.35
CA SER A 85 -21.01 -11.53 18.53
C SER A 85 -21.28 -11.38 17.03
N ARG A 86 -20.35 -10.74 16.32
CA ARG A 86 -20.23 -10.94 14.89
C ARG A 86 -19.69 -12.37 14.73
N ALA A 87 -20.58 -13.33 14.53
CA ALA A 87 -20.18 -14.64 14.01
C ALA A 87 -19.50 -14.35 12.66
N THR A 88 -18.19 -14.47 12.63
CA THR A 88 -17.45 -14.57 11.38
C THR A 88 -17.89 -15.87 10.73
N GLU A 89 -18.44 -15.75 9.52
CA GLU A 89 -18.80 -16.84 8.60
C GLU A 89 -17.71 -17.91 8.50
#